data_AF-A0AAN8XCZ4-F1
#
_entry.id   AF-A0AAN8XCZ4-F1
#
_cell.length_a   1.000
_cell.length_b   1.000
_cell.length_c   1.000
_cell.angle_alpha   90.00
_cell.angle_beta   90.00
_cell.angle_gamma   90.00
#
_symmetry.space_group_name_H-M   'P 1'
#
loop_
_entity.id
_entity.type
_entity.pdbx_description
1 polymer ?
#
loop_
_entity_poly.entity_id
_entity_poly.type
_entity_poly.pdbx_seq_one_letter_code
_entity_poly.pdbx_strand_id
1 'polypeptide(L)' 'MWSSVVGGSGGNIPSARHKHAVCGDQPNVYLLGGRHGNLPLKDFWVYDLERDK' A
#
# COMPACT_ATOMS: atom_id res chain seq x y z
N MET A 1 -2.73 -18.63 10.68
CA MET A 1 -4.01 -17.90 10.83
C MET A 1 -3.87 -16.59 10.07
N TRP A 2 -4.83 -16.22 9.24
CA TRP A 2 -4.79 -14.95 8.51
C TRP A 2 -5.43 -13.85 9.34
N SER A 3 -4.81 -12.67 9.37
CA SER A 3 -5.35 -11.46 9.99
C SER A 3 -5.21 -10.29 9.02
N SER A 4 -6.14 -9.34 9.10
CA SER A 4 -6.03 -8.08 8.38
C SER A 4 -5.01 -7.19 9.08
N VAL A 5 -4.17 -6.51 8.31
CA VAL A 5 -3.43 -5.36 8.80
C VAL A 5 -4.40 -4.17 8.78
N VAL A 6 -4.60 -3.52 9.92
CA VAL A 6 -5.50 -2.35 10.03
C VAL A 6 -4.65 -1.11 9.88
N GLY A 7 -4.81 -0.39 8.76
CA GLY A 7 -4.10 0.88 8.55
C GLY A 7 -4.61 1.97 9.49
N GLY A 8 -3.73 2.83 9.98
CA GLY A 8 -4.10 3.99 10.79
C GLY A 8 -5.22 4.84 10.17
N SER A 9 -6.31 5.04 10.92
CA SER A 9 -7.45 5.86 10.51
C SER A 9 -7.11 7.35 10.57
N GLY A 10 -6.59 7.91 9.47
CA GLY A 10 -6.38 9.35 9.34
C GLY A 10 -5.15 9.82 8.55
N GLY A 11 -4.44 8.92 7.87
CA GLY A 11 -3.22 9.25 7.13
C GLY A 11 -3.39 9.46 5.62
N ASN A 12 -2.32 9.95 4.98
CA ASN A 12 -2.13 9.93 3.53
C ASN A 12 -1.99 8.47 3.08
N ILE A 13 -3.07 7.88 2.56
CA ILE A 13 -3.12 6.48 2.11
C ILE A 13 -3.19 6.40 0.58
N PRO A 14 -2.67 5.32 -0.03
CA PRO A 14 -2.86 5.11 -1.46
C PRO A 14 -4.36 4.99 -1.79
N SER A 15 -4.76 5.57 -2.91
CA SER A 15 -6.09 5.33 -3.49
C SER A 15 -6.30 3.85 -3.84
N ALA A 16 -7.56 3.42 -3.88
CA ALA A 16 -7.96 2.11 -4.36
C ALA A 16 -7.38 1.85 -5.77
N ARG A 17 -6.72 0.70 -5.95
CA ARG A 17 -5.95 0.41 -7.16
C ARG A 17 -5.87 -1.07 -7.50
N HIS A 18 -5.63 -1.38 -8.78
CA HIS A 18 -5.39 -2.74 -9.30
C HIS A 18 -4.20 -2.74 -10.29
N LYS A 19 -3.72 -3.92 -10.71
CA LYS A 19 -2.57 -4.08 -11.64
C LYS A 19 -1.31 -3.32 -11.20
N HIS A 20 -1.03 -3.34 -9.90
CA HIS A 20 0.15 -2.70 -9.29
C HIS A 20 1.24 -3.73 -8.99
N ALA A 21 2.45 -3.27 -8.64
CA ALA A 21 3.53 -4.12 -8.15
C ALA A 21 3.78 -3.88 -6.66
N VAL A 22 4.06 -4.96 -5.91
CA VAL A 22 4.39 -4.91 -4.47
C VAL A 22 5.65 -5.73 -4.20
N CYS A 23 6.52 -5.22 -3.33
CA CYS A 23 7.57 -6.00 -2.68
C CYS A 23 7.66 -5.64 -1.19
N GLY A 24 8.30 -6.50 -0.41
CA GLY A 24 8.51 -6.28 1.02
C GLY A 24 9.99 -6.42 1.39
N ASP A 25 10.44 -5.54 2.28
CA ASP A 25 11.72 -5.63 2.99
C ASP A 25 11.47 -5.13 4.41
N GLN A 26 11.52 -6.03 5.39
CA GLN A 26 11.01 -5.75 6.74
C GLN A 26 11.68 -4.51 7.35
N PRO A 27 10.90 -3.59 7.97
CA PRO A 27 9.45 -3.66 8.27
C PRO A 27 8.56 -3.09 7.15
N ASN A 28 9.11 -2.75 5.99
CA ASN A 28 8.43 -1.98 4.96
C ASN A 28 7.79 -2.85 3.88
N VAL A 29 6.65 -2.36 3.38
CA VAL A 29 5.99 -2.83 2.16
C VAL A 29 5.99 -1.69 1.17
N TYR A 30 6.47 -1.96 -0.04
CA TYR A 30 6.58 -0.98 -1.12
C TYR A 30 5.52 -1.26 -2.16
N LEU A 31 4.82 -0.21 -2.59
CA LEU A 31 3.76 -0.27 -3.58
C LEU A 31 4.06 0.71 -4.71
N LEU A 32 4.20 0.18 -5.93
CA LEU A 32 4.48 0.98 -7.12
C LEU A 32 3.28 0.99 -8.07
N GLY A 33 2.79 2.20 -8.36
CA GLY A 33 1.82 2.48 -9.41
C GLY A 33 0.53 1.68 -9.29
N GLY A 34 0.03 1.24 -10.45
CA GLY A 34 -1.26 0.56 -10.59
C GLY A 34 -2.24 1.37 -11.42
N ARG A 35 -3.52 1.07 -11.26
CA ARG A 35 -4.61 1.75 -11.97
C ARG A 35 -5.79 2.01 -11.06
N HIS A 36 -6.37 3.21 -11.17
CA HIS A 36 -7.68 3.56 -10.61
C HIS A 36 -8.68 3.69 -11.77
N GLY A 37 -9.50 2.66 -11.98
CA GLY A 37 -10.28 2.51 -13.21
C GLY A 37 -9.36 2.50 -14.45
N ASN A 38 -9.60 3.42 -15.38
CA ASN A 38 -8.79 3.57 -16.59
C ASN A 38 -7.56 4.47 -16.41
N LEU A 39 -7.38 5.12 -15.26
CA LEU A 39 -6.28 6.04 -15.00
C LEU A 39 -5.04 5.29 -14.49
N PRO A 40 -3.90 5.32 -15.21
CA PRO A 40 -2.65 4.78 -14.69
C PRO A 40 -2.09 5.66 -13.57
N LEU A 41 -1.70 5.03 -12.47
CA LEU A 41 -1.05 5.67 -11.33
C LEU A 41 0.47 5.56 -11.49
N LYS A 42 1.18 6.66 -11.20
CA LYS A 42 2.64 6.78 -11.31
C LYS A 42 3.27 7.18 -9.98
N ASP A 43 2.63 6.79 -8.88
CA ASP A 43 3.04 7.07 -7.52
C ASP A 43 3.77 5.88 -6.89
N PHE A 44 4.50 6.15 -5.80
CA PHE A 44 5.21 5.16 -5.02
C PHE A 44 4.88 5.35 -3.55
N TRP A 45 4.52 4.26 -2.89
CA TRP A 45 4.09 4.24 -1.50
C TRP A 45 4.95 3.30 -0.68
N VAL A 46 5.16 3.66 0.58
CA VAL A 46 5.80 2.82 1.59
C VAL A 46 4.83 2.69 2.76
N TYR A 47 4.64 1.46 3.21
CA TYR A 47 3.86 1.13 4.39
C TYR A 47 4.78 0.46 5.42
N ASP A 48 4.80 0.99 6.63
CA ASP A 48 5.63 0.51 7.75
C ASP A 48 4.78 -0.43 8.64
N LEU A 49 5.10 -1.72 8.63
CA LEU A 49 4.35 -2.77 9.36
C LEU A 49 4.51 -2.69 10.88
N GLU A 50 5.46 -1.91 11.40
CA GLU A 50 5.68 -1.78 12.84
C GLU A 50 4.94 -0.61 13.45
N ARG A 51 4.56 0.40 12.66
CA ARG A 51 3.79 1.56 13.15
C ARG A 51 2.34 1.25 13.50
N ASP A 52 1.79 0.17 12.95
CA ASP A 52 0.39 -0.25 13.13
C ASP A 52 0.27 -1.57 13.94
N LYS A 53 1.28 -1.92 14.76
CA LYS A 53 1.18 -3.02 15.74
C LYS A 53 0.49 -2.59 17.04
#